data_AF-X1M6P4-F1
#
_entry.id   AF-X1M6P4-F1
#
_cell.length_a   1.000
_cell.length_b   1.000
_cell.length_c   1.000
_cell.angle_alpha   90.00
_cell.angle_beta   90.00
_cell.angle_gamma   90.00
#
_symmetry.space_group_name_H-M   'P 1'
#
loop_
_entity.id
_entity.type
_entity.pdbx_description
1 polymer ?
#
loop_
_entity_poly.entity_id
_entity_poly.type
_entity_poly.pdbx_seq_one_letter_code
_entity_poly.pdbx_strand_id
1 'polypeptide(L)'
;MSILSKAEVKRERVLKALNHEEPDKVPITDFFWTQFINNWIKEKGLDKNVDIYHYYDLDLLVVNPNMDPKIKKPEIIKRDEREIIYKS
;
A
#
# COMPACT_ATOMS: atom_id res chain seq x y z
N MET A 1 30.29 10.95 -13.48
CA MET A 1 28.83 10.91 -13.24
C MET A 1 28.48 9.48 -12.93
N SER A 2 27.96 9.17 -11.73
CA SER A 2 27.42 7.84 -11.45
C SER A 2 26.16 7.64 -12.28
N ILE A 3 26.05 6.52 -12.98
CA ILE A 3 24.83 6.14 -13.67
C ILE A 3 23.81 5.80 -12.59
N LEU A 4 22.68 6.51 -12.56
CA LEU A 4 21.59 6.20 -11.64
C LEU A 4 21.06 4.79 -11.91
N SER A 5 20.77 4.05 -10.84
CA SER A 5 20.07 2.79 -10.92
C SER A 5 18.63 3.00 -11.41
N LYS A 6 17.99 1.92 -11.91
CA LYS A 6 16.59 1.94 -12.33
C LYS A 6 15.66 2.47 -11.22
N ALA A 7 15.91 2.08 -9.98
CA ALA A 7 15.12 2.54 -8.83
C ALA A 7 15.29 4.03 -8.57
N GLU A 8 16.51 4.56 -8.67
CA GLU A 8 16.78 5.99 -8.48
C GLU A 8 16.12 6.84 -9.57
N VAL A 9 16.16 6.40 -10.84
CA VAL A 9 15.47 7.09 -11.95
C VAL A 9 13.96 7.14 -11.70
N LYS A 10 13.34 6.02 -11.29
CA LYS A 10 11.91 5.99 -10.95
C LYS A 10 11.57 6.91 -9.78
N ARG A 11 12.42 6.92 -8.75
CA ARG A 11 12.24 7.81 -7.60
C ARG A 11 12.32 9.29 -8.00
N GLU A 12 13.30 9.66 -8.82
CA GLU A 12 13.44 11.02 -9.33
C GLU A 12 12.22 11.46 -10.13
N ARG A 13 11.73 10.60 -11.04
CA ARG A 13 10.50 10.82 -11.83
C ARG A 13 9.31 11.16 -10.93
N VAL A 14 9.07 10.35 -9.91
CA VAL A 14 7.95 10.53 -8.98
C VAL A 14 8.11 11.83 -8.19
N LEU A 15 9.30 12.10 -7.66
CA LEU A 15 9.53 13.31 -6.87
C LEU A 15 9.37 14.59 -7.70
N LYS A 16 9.83 14.61 -8.95
CA LYS A 16 9.61 15.75 -9.86
C LYS A 16 8.13 16.00 -10.08
N ALA A 17 7.37 14.95 -10.41
CA ALA A 17 5.92 15.06 -10.61
C ALA A 17 5.20 15.60 -9.36
N LEU A 18 5.56 15.14 -8.16
CA LEU A 18 4.97 15.62 -6.90
C LEU A 18 5.36 17.07 -6.55
N ASN A 19 6.50 17.55 -7.04
CA ASN A 19 6.98 18.91 -6.83
C ASN A 19 6.58 19.89 -7.95
N HIS A 20 5.71 19.48 -8.88
CA HIS A 20 5.32 20.28 -10.04
C HIS A 20 6.49 20.63 -10.98
N GLU A 21 7.50 19.76 -11.04
CA GLU A 21 8.62 19.83 -11.99
C GLU A 21 8.39 18.83 -13.12
N GLU A 22 8.92 19.11 -14.32
CA GLU A 22 8.79 18.21 -15.46
C GLU A 22 9.62 16.92 -15.24
N PRO A 23 8.98 15.74 -15.12
CA PRO A 23 9.70 14.47 -15.04
C PRO A 23 10.12 13.99 -16.44
N ASP A 24 10.96 12.96 -16.50
CA ASP A 24 11.37 12.33 -17.76
C ASP A 24 10.20 11.66 -18.51
N LYS A 25 9.15 11.24 -17.78
CA LYS A 25 7.83 10.86 -18.28
C LYS A 25 6.79 10.91 -17.15
N VAL A 26 5.51 10.85 -17.49
CA VAL A 26 4.42 10.72 -16.50
C VAL A 26 4.62 9.44 -15.67
N PRO A 27 4.70 9.53 -14.32
CA PRO A 27 4.79 8.34 -13.48
C PRO A 27 3.51 7.50 -13.57
N ILE A 28 3.66 6.17 -13.61
CA ILE A 28 2.53 5.22 -13.71
C ILE A 28 2.44 4.37 -12.44
N THR A 29 1.25 4.29 -11.87
CA THR A 29 0.95 3.43 -10.72
C THR A 29 -0.51 3.01 -10.72
N ASP A 30 -0.83 1.99 -9.92
CA ASP A 30 -2.20 1.62 -9.57
C ASP A 30 -2.23 0.91 -8.21
N PHE A 31 -3.41 0.60 -7.70
CA PHE A 31 -3.64 -0.19 -6.50
C PHE A 31 -4.49 -1.42 -6.81
N PHE A 32 -4.01 -2.59 -6.41
CA PHE A 32 -4.65 -3.87 -6.73
C PHE A 32 -5.13 -4.61 -5.49
N TRP A 33 -6.41 -4.97 -5.48
CA TRP A 33 -6.99 -5.85 -4.46
C TRP A 33 -6.47 -7.28 -4.63
N THR A 34 -6.35 -8.03 -3.54
CA THR A 34 -5.89 -9.43 -3.55
C THR A 34 -6.67 -10.29 -4.55
N GLN A 35 -8.00 -10.13 -4.62
CA GLN A 35 -8.83 -10.91 -5.57
C GLN A 35 -8.51 -10.58 -7.03
N PHE A 36 -8.21 -9.32 -7.34
CA PHE A 36 -7.83 -8.93 -8.69
C PHE A 36 -6.51 -9.59 -9.10
N ILE A 37 -5.49 -9.53 -8.23
CA ILE A 37 -4.18 -10.15 -8.49
C ILE A 37 -4.36 -11.66 -8.73
N ASN A 38 -5.15 -12.34 -7.89
CA ASN A 38 -5.40 -13.77 -8.03
C ASN A 38 -6.05 -14.14 -9.39
N ASN A 39 -7.05 -13.36 -9.82
CA ASN A 39 -7.70 -13.58 -11.11
C ASN A 39 -6.76 -13.26 -12.27
N TRP A 40 -6.02 -12.14 -12.19
CA TRP A 40 -5.04 -11.73 -13.19
C TRP A 40 -3.94 -12.79 -13.40
N ILE A 41 -3.40 -13.38 -12.32
CA ILE A 41 -2.43 -14.49 -12.39
C ILE A 41 -3.04 -15.69 -13.12
N LYS A 42 -4.26 -16.09 -12.72
CA LYS A 42 -4.96 -17.25 -13.31
C LYS A 42 -5.27 -17.05 -14.79
N GLU A 43 -5.82 -15.91 -15.16
CA GLU A 43 -6.25 -15.61 -16.53
C GLU A 43 -5.07 -15.48 -17.49
N LYS A 44 -3.92 -14.97 -17.02
CA LYS A 44 -2.70 -14.88 -17.83
C LYS A 44 -1.80 -16.12 -17.76
N GLY A 45 -2.14 -17.12 -16.93
CA GLY A 45 -1.33 -18.32 -16.73
C GLY A 45 0.08 -18.03 -16.17
N LEU A 46 0.19 -17.06 -15.25
CA LEU A 46 1.46 -16.63 -14.68
C LEU A 46 1.85 -17.48 -13.45
N ASP A 47 3.13 -17.37 -13.03
CA ASP A 47 3.58 -17.94 -11.76
C ASP A 47 2.82 -17.31 -10.59
N LYS A 48 2.53 -18.11 -9.56
CA LYS A 48 1.78 -17.68 -8.38
C LYS A 48 2.45 -16.56 -7.57
N ASN A 49 3.77 -16.39 -7.71
CA ASN A 49 4.55 -15.39 -7.00
C ASN A 49 4.93 -14.20 -7.90
N VAL A 50 4.35 -14.08 -9.09
CA VAL A 50 4.62 -12.92 -9.94
C VAL A 50 4.17 -11.65 -9.20
N ASP A 51 5.06 -10.67 -9.18
CA ASP A 51 4.74 -9.35 -8.64
C ASP A 51 4.20 -8.47 -9.77
N ILE A 52 2.94 -8.06 -9.63
CA ILE A 52 2.24 -7.22 -10.62
C ILE A 52 2.92 -5.86 -10.83
N TYR A 53 3.53 -5.27 -9.80
CA TYR A 53 4.23 -3.98 -9.90
C TYR A 53 5.50 -4.13 -10.74
N HIS A 54 6.21 -5.25 -10.59
CA HIS A 54 7.38 -5.57 -11.42
C HIS A 54 6.98 -5.98 -12.84
N TYR A 55 5.89 -6.75 -13.00
CA TYR A 55 5.41 -7.22 -14.30
C TYR A 55 5.07 -6.06 -15.25
N TYR A 56 4.42 -5.02 -14.74
CA TYR A 56 4.07 -3.82 -15.52
C TYR A 56 5.08 -2.66 -15.36
N ASP A 57 6.19 -2.89 -14.67
CA ASP A 57 7.24 -1.91 -14.42
C ASP A 57 6.75 -0.58 -13.82
N LEU A 58 5.84 -0.66 -12.84
CA LEU A 58 5.22 0.51 -12.20
C LEU A 58 6.22 1.35 -11.40
N ASP A 59 5.97 2.65 -11.29
CA ASP A 59 6.86 3.63 -10.67
C ASP A 59 6.70 3.73 -9.15
N LEU A 60 5.51 3.35 -8.64
CA LEU A 60 5.16 3.36 -7.24
C LEU A 60 4.58 2.02 -6.81
N LEU A 61 4.79 1.71 -5.54
CA LEU A 61 4.22 0.56 -4.86
C LEU A 61 3.32 1.08 -3.75
N VAL A 62 2.11 0.53 -3.63
CA VAL A 62 1.20 0.91 -2.55
C VAL A 62 1.40 -0.06 -1.37
N VAL A 63 2.00 0.44 -0.29
CA VAL A 63 2.11 -0.30 0.97
C VAL A 63 0.89 0.00 1.82
N ASN A 64 0.09 -1.03 2.09
CA ASN A 64 -1.00 -0.94 3.05
C ASN A 64 -0.50 -1.46 4.40
N PRO A 65 -0.29 -0.59 5.41
CA PRO A 65 -0.01 -1.06 6.76
C PRO A 65 -1.24 -1.77 7.33
N ASN A 66 -1.08 -2.42 8.48
CA ASN A 66 -2.22 -2.92 9.21
C ASN A 66 -3.15 -1.75 9.60
N MET A 67 -4.35 -1.73 9.03
CA MET A 67 -5.40 -0.73 9.29
C MET A 67 -6.45 -1.24 10.29
N ASP A 68 -6.27 -2.44 10.84
CA ASP A 68 -7.22 -3.01 11.79
C ASP A 68 -7.36 -2.11 13.02
N PRO A 69 -8.60 -1.87 13.49
CA PRO A 69 -8.80 -1.11 14.71
C PRO A 69 -8.13 -1.86 15.86
N LYS A 70 -7.31 -1.16 16.63
CA LYS A 70 -6.81 -1.69 17.89
C LYS A 70 -7.95 -1.71 18.90
N ILE A 71 -8.64 -2.84 18.99
CA ILE A 71 -9.72 -3.05 19.96
C ILE A 71 -9.13 -3.01 21.36
N LYS A 72 -9.44 -1.95 22.10
CA LYS A 72 -9.16 -1.88 23.54
C LYS A 72 -10.35 -2.48 24.27
N LYS A 73 -10.08 -3.28 25.30
CA LYS A 73 -11.14 -3.69 26.24
C LYS A 73 -11.59 -2.44 26.99
N PRO A 74 -12.90 -2.22 27.15
CA PRO A 74 -13.38 -1.11 27.97
C PRO A 74 -12.89 -1.29 29.41
N GLU A 75 -12.52 -0.18 30.03
CA GLU A 75 -12.08 -0.16 31.43
C GLU A 75 -13.31 -0.09 32.33
N ILE A 76 -13.45 -1.03 33.27
CA ILE A 76 -14.51 -0.97 34.29
C ILE A 76 -14.09 0.05 35.33
N ILE A 77 -14.79 1.17 35.41
CA ILE A 77 -14.52 2.23 36.39
C ILE A 77 -15.41 2.11 37.62
N LYS A 78 -16.56 1.42 37.52
CA LYS A 78 -17.45 1.13 38.65
C LYS A 78 -18.22 -0.17 38.42
N ARG A 79 -18.38 -0.96 39.49
CA ARG A 79 -19.24 -2.15 39.52
C ARG A 79 -19.91 -2.27 40.89
N ASP A 80 -21.24 -2.22 40.92
CA ASP A 80 -22.05 -2.50 42.11
C ASP A 80 -23.25 -3.41 41.76
N GLU A 81 -24.17 -3.62 42.71
CA GLU A 81 -25.34 -4.50 42.53
C GLU A 81 -26.37 -3.97 41.52
N ARG A 82 -26.31 -2.68 41.17
CA ARG A 82 -27.28 -2.00 40.30
C ARG A 82 -26.71 -1.70 38.93
N GLU A 83 -25.41 -1.38 38.85
CA GLU A 83 -24.81 -0.92 37.60
C GLU A 83 -23.33 -1.29 37.42
N ILE A 84 -22.91 -1.29 36.15
CA ILE A 84 -21.52 -1.35 35.73
C ILE A 84 -21.27 -0.17 34.79
N ILE A 85 -20.26 0.66 35.12
CA ILE A 85 -19.88 1.81 34.30
C ILE A 85 -18.55 1.48 33.61
N TYR A 86 -18.53 1.70 32.30
CA TYR A 86 -17.37 1.49 31.44
C TYR A 86 -16.83 2.83 30.93
N LYS A 87 -15.50 2.92 30.83
CA LYS A 87 -14.81 3.94 30.03
C LYS A 87 -14.37 3.30 28.72
N SER A 88 -14.82 3.90 27.61
CA SER A 88 -14.43 3.49 26.26
C SER A 88 -12.97 3.77 25.95
#